data_AF-A0A7V9QPW0-F1
#
_entry.id   AF-A0A7V9QPW0-F1
#
_cell.length_a   1.000
_cell.length_b   1.000
_cell.length_c   1.000
_cell.angle_alpha   90.00
_cell.angle_beta   90.00
_cell.angle_gamma   90.00
#
_symmetry.space_group_name_H-M   'P 1'
#
loop_
_entity.id
_entity.type
_entity.pdbx_description
1 polymer ?
#
loop_
_entity_poly.entity_id
_entity_poly.type
_entity_poly.pdbx_seq_one_letter_code
_entity_poly.pdbx_strand_id
1 'polypeptide(L)'
;WEYYGGKHYESIYTRFFQGYILPTKFNIDKRKAHLSTLVCSGQLTREQALTELAAPIYPEGLIDQDRRFVLKKLELSEAEFQKIMALPPKSFWDYPSYKRSPIFRSKKVLDFYRRLKG
;
A
#
# COMPACT_ATOMS: atom_id res chain seq x y z
N TRP A 1 -13.41 17.97 -18.38
CA TRP A 1 -12.86 16.99 -17.43
C TRP A 1 -11.98 17.77 -16.47
N GLU A 2 -12.25 17.72 -15.16
CA GLU A 2 -11.50 18.48 -14.14
C GLU A 2 -10.41 17.62 -13.52
N TYR A 3 -9.21 18.16 -13.41
CA TYR A 3 -8.05 17.47 -12.87
C TYR A 3 -7.97 17.68 -11.35
N TYR A 4 -8.20 16.61 -10.58
CA TYR A 4 -8.26 16.66 -9.11
C TYR A 4 -6.90 16.49 -8.39
N GLY A 5 -5.78 16.80 -9.06
CA GLY A 5 -4.47 16.91 -8.40
C GLY A 5 -3.73 15.60 -8.08
N GLY A 6 -4.10 14.45 -8.68
CA GLY A 6 -3.32 13.21 -8.54
C GLY A 6 -3.99 11.94 -9.09
N LYS A 7 -3.24 10.86 -9.28
CA LYS A 7 -3.81 9.53 -9.63
C LYS A 7 -4.55 8.93 -8.42
N HIS A 8 -5.79 8.49 -8.63
CA HIS A 8 -6.74 7.93 -7.65
C HIS A 8 -7.49 8.90 -6.73
N TYR A 9 -7.53 10.19 -7.05
CA TYR A 9 -8.36 11.17 -6.34
C TYR A 9 -9.86 11.07 -6.69
N GLU A 10 -10.23 10.18 -7.62
CA GLU A 10 -11.63 9.90 -8.01
C GLU A 10 -12.42 9.15 -6.92
N SER A 11 -11.73 8.47 -5.99
CA SER A 11 -12.36 7.78 -4.86
C SER A 11 -11.71 8.18 -3.53
N ILE A 12 -12.51 8.80 -2.65
CA ILE A 12 -12.14 9.18 -1.28
C ILE A 12 -11.56 7.97 -0.51
N TYR A 13 -12.18 6.80 -0.67
CA TYR A 13 -11.71 5.57 -0.02
C TYR A 13 -10.31 5.18 -0.50
N THR A 14 -10.07 5.17 -1.81
CA THR A 14 -8.76 4.78 -2.36
C THR A 14 -7.67 5.74 -1.93
N ARG A 15 -7.95 7.05 -1.97
CA ARG A 15 -7.02 8.09 -1.49
C ARG A 15 -6.71 7.91 -0.01
N PHE A 16 -7.71 7.70 0.85
CA PHE A 16 -7.52 7.44 2.28
C PHE A 16 -6.74 6.15 2.55
N PHE A 17 -7.08 5.05 1.87
CA PHE A 17 -6.40 3.78 2.04
C PHE A 17 -4.92 3.84 1.63
N GLN A 18 -4.63 4.34 0.42
CA GLN A 18 -3.27 4.40 -0.10
C GLN A 18 -2.44 5.51 0.53
N GLY A 19 -3.08 6.63 0.87
CA GLY A 19 -2.41 7.83 1.37
C GLY A 19 -2.25 7.89 2.89
N TYR A 20 -3.07 7.16 3.66
CA TYR A 20 -3.01 7.17 5.13
C TYR A 20 -2.83 5.77 5.71
N ILE A 21 -3.73 4.83 5.43
CA ILE A 21 -3.71 3.50 6.08
C ILE A 21 -2.42 2.73 5.73
N LEU A 22 -2.08 2.63 4.44
CA LEU A 22 -0.89 1.91 3.98
C LEU A 22 0.43 2.49 4.54
N PRO A 23 0.72 3.79 4.42
CA PRO A 23 1.97 4.34 4.94
C PRO A 23 2.04 4.31 6.47
N THR A 24 0.93 4.63 7.16
CA THR A 24 0.93 4.75 8.63
C THR A 24 0.98 3.39 9.32
N LYS A 25 0.15 2.43 8.89
CA LYS A 25 0.06 1.12 9.54
C LYS A 25 1.04 0.09 8.97
N PHE A 26 1.20 0.06 7.65
CA PHE A 26 1.95 -1.00 6.97
C PHE A 26 3.33 -0.55 6.46
N ASN A 27 3.68 0.73 6.60
CA ASN A 27 4.90 1.32 6.05
C ASN A 27 5.03 1.09 4.53
N ILE A 28 3.91 1.13 3.82
CA ILE A 28 3.84 0.94 2.37
C ILE A 28 3.49 2.27 1.71
N ASP A 29 4.44 2.85 1.00
CA ASP A 29 4.22 4.02 0.13
C ASP A 29 4.16 3.57 -1.34
N LYS A 30 2.98 3.72 -1.95
CA LYS A 30 2.72 3.34 -3.35
C LYS A 30 3.46 4.23 -4.35
N ARG A 31 3.84 5.46 -3.98
CA ARG A 31 4.60 6.39 -4.82
C ARG A 31 5.96 5.80 -5.19
N LYS A 32 6.58 5.01 -4.31
CA LYS A 32 7.88 4.37 -4.57
C LYS A 32 7.88 3.52 -5.84
N ALA A 33 6.87 2.68 -6.02
CA ALA A 33 6.77 1.83 -7.21
C ALA A 33 6.54 2.66 -8.48
N HIS A 34 5.67 3.68 -8.40
CA HIS A 34 5.40 4.56 -9.54
C HIS A 34 6.64 5.35 -9.96
N LEU A 35 7.30 6.01 -9.01
CA LEU A 35 8.50 6.81 -9.25
C LEU A 35 9.67 5.95 -9.73
N SER A 36 9.82 4.74 -9.19
CA SER A 36 10.82 3.80 -9.70
C SER A 36 10.61 3.48 -11.17
N THR A 37 9.37 3.29 -11.62
CA THR A 37 9.07 3.06 -13.04
C THR A 37 9.42 4.28 -13.90
N LEU A 38 9.14 5.50 -13.43
CA LEU A 38 9.48 6.73 -14.15
C LEU A 38 11.00 6.94 -14.25
N VAL A 39 11.74 6.55 -13.22
CA VAL A 39 13.21 6.56 -13.24
C VAL A 39 13.73 5.53 -14.25
N CYS A 40 13.20 4.31 -14.23
CA CYS A 40 13.59 3.26 -15.18
C CYS A 40 13.25 3.60 -16.65
N SER A 41 12.19 4.39 -16.89
CA SER A 41 11.81 4.84 -18.24
C SER A 41 12.54 6.10 -18.70
N GLY A 42 13.40 6.71 -17.86
CA GLY A 42 14.10 7.96 -18.17
C GLY A 42 13.20 9.20 -18.18
N GLN A 43 11.96 9.10 -17.70
CA GLN A 43 11.02 10.23 -17.63
C GLN A 43 11.28 11.15 -16.44
N LEU A 44 12.05 10.68 -15.45
CA LEU A 44 12.35 11.38 -14.22
C LEU A 44 13.72 10.92 -13.66
N THR A 45 14.50 11.83 -13.07
CA THR A 45 15.77 11.48 -12.43
C THR A 45 15.55 10.90 -11.03
N ARG A 46 16.53 10.16 -10.50
CA ARG A 46 16.46 9.62 -9.14
C ARG A 46 16.32 10.73 -8.10
N GLU A 47 17.02 11.84 -8.30
CA GLU A 47 17.03 12.99 -7.41
C GLU A 47 15.63 13.63 -7.34
N GLN A 48 14.99 13.82 -8.50
CA GLN A 48 13.61 14.30 -8.57
C GLN A 48 12.63 13.34 -7.87
N ALA A 49 12.84 12.02 -8.00
CA ALA A 49 11.98 11.02 -7.34
C ALA A 49 12.10 11.11 -5.81
N LEU A 50 13.31 11.32 -5.30
CA LEU A 50 13.55 11.45 -3.86
C LEU A 50 12.94 12.74 -3.31
N THR A 51 13.03 13.85 -4.06
CA THR A 51 12.36 15.11 -3.70
C THR A 51 10.85 14.93 -3.62
N GLU A 52 10.23 14.26 -4.60
CA GLU A 52 8.79 13.96 -4.61
C GLU A 52 8.39 13.07 -3.42
N LEU A 53 9.21 12.08 -3.06
CA LEU A 53 8.94 11.22 -1.90
C LEU A 53 9.05 11.96 -0.56
N ALA A 54 9.88 13.00 -0.50
CA ALA A 54 10.01 13.84 0.69
C ALA A 54 8.79 14.74 0.92
N ALA A 55 8.02 15.03 -0.13
CA ALA A 55 6.76 15.75 0.01
C ALA A 55 5.72 14.91 0.81
N PRO A 56 4.84 15.57 1.58
CA PRO A 56 3.75 14.88 2.27
C PRO A 56 2.92 14.01 1.32
N ILE A 57 2.59 12.79 1.74
CA ILE A 57 1.76 11.86 0.96
C ILE A 57 0.35 12.42 0.77
N TYR A 58 -0.13 13.16 1.76
CA TYR A 58 -1.50 13.63 1.87
C TYR A 58 -1.51 15.16 1.91
N PRO A 59 -2.38 15.84 1.15
CA PRO A 59 -2.60 17.27 1.28
C PRO A 59 -3.03 17.65 2.70
N GLU A 60 -2.54 18.79 3.19
CA GLU A 60 -2.84 19.28 4.53
C GLU A 60 -4.37 19.44 4.74
N GLY A 61 -4.87 19.01 5.89
CA GLY A 61 -6.27 19.14 6.29
C GLY A 61 -7.27 18.21 5.59
N LEU A 62 -6.91 17.58 4.47
CA LEU A 62 -7.82 16.69 3.73
C LEU A 62 -8.01 15.34 4.43
N ILE A 63 -6.99 14.88 5.16
CA ILE A 63 -6.97 13.58 5.84
C ILE A 63 -8.10 13.42 6.85
N ASP A 64 -8.43 14.49 7.58
CA ASP A 64 -9.48 14.47 8.59
C ASP A 64 -10.88 14.42 7.97
N GLN A 65 -11.06 15.09 6.83
CA GLN A 65 -12.30 15.06 6.08
C GLN A 65 -12.55 13.65 5.53
N ASP A 66 -11.54 13.09 4.87
CA ASP A 66 -11.58 11.75 4.29
C ASP A 66 -11.76 10.67 5.36
N ARG A 67 -11.05 10.78 6.50
CA ARG A 67 -11.22 9.90 7.65
C ARG A 67 -12.67 9.89 8.12
N ARG A 68 -13.25 11.05 8.45
CA ARG A 68 -14.66 11.13 8.90
C ARG A 68 -15.63 10.54 7.88
N PHE A 69 -15.42 10.81 6.59
CA PHE A 69 -16.25 10.27 5.53
C PHE A 69 -16.14 8.74 5.46
N VAL A 70 -14.93 8.20 5.44
CA VAL A 70 -14.68 6.75 5.34
C VAL A 70 -15.21 6.02 6.57
N LEU A 71 -14.94 6.51 7.78
CA LEU A 71 -15.43 5.87 9.01
C LEU A 71 -16.95 5.83 9.06
N LYS A 72 -17.62 6.92 8.66
CA LYS A 72 -19.08 6.95 8.54
C LYS A 72 -19.59 5.89 7.54
N LYS A 73 -18.91 5.71 6.40
CA LYS A 73 -19.30 4.73 5.38
C LYS A 73 -19.02 3.29 5.77
N LEU A 74 -18.03 3.06 6.63
CA LEU A 74 -17.68 1.74 7.17
C LEU A 74 -18.39 1.43 8.50
N GLU A 75 -19.24 2.34 8.99
CA GLU A 75 -19.93 2.22 10.28
C GLU A 75 -18.97 2.00 11.45
N LEU A 76 -17.83 2.70 11.42
CA LEU A 76 -16.80 2.64 12.47
C LEU A 76 -16.81 3.91 13.30
N SER A 77 -16.69 3.77 14.62
CA SER A 77 -16.33 4.88 15.49
C SER A 77 -14.85 5.23 15.36
N GLU A 78 -14.50 6.46 15.77
CA GLU A 78 -13.11 6.89 15.82
C GLU A 78 -12.27 5.99 16.75
N ALA A 79 -12.82 5.60 17.91
CA ALA A 79 -12.13 4.77 18.88
C ALA A 79 -11.81 3.37 18.33
N GLU A 80 -12.76 2.76 17.61
CA GLU A 80 -12.56 1.47 16.95
C GLU A 80 -11.51 1.56 15.85
N PHE A 81 -11.57 2.61 15.04
CA PHE A 81 -10.58 2.83 13.99
C PHE A 81 -9.18 3.01 14.56
N GLN A 82 -9.00 3.82 15.60
CA GLN A 82 -7.71 3.99 16.26
C GLN A 82 -7.20 2.68 16.87
N LYS A 83 -8.08 1.91 17.51
CA LYS A 83 -7.75 0.57 18.01
C LYS A 83 -7.29 -0.34 16.88
N ILE A 84 -7.98 -0.34 15.74
CA ILE A 84 -7.58 -1.11 14.55
C ILE A 84 -6.22 -0.64 14.06
N MET A 85 -5.99 0.67 13.92
CA MET A 85 -4.73 1.23 13.41
C MET A 85 -3.54 0.90 14.31
N ALA A 86 -3.74 0.81 15.62
CA ALA A 86 -2.72 0.45 16.61
C ALA A 86 -2.39 -1.07 16.67
N LEU A 87 -3.24 -1.94 16.13
CA LEU A 87 -2.95 -3.38 16.10
C LEU A 87 -1.72 -3.69 15.24
N PRO A 88 -0.88 -4.66 15.65
CA PRO A 88 0.27 -5.06 14.88
C PRO A 88 -0.14 -5.49 13.46
N PRO A 89 0.59 -5.06 12.42
CA PRO A 89 0.33 -5.50 11.06
C PRO A 89 0.41 -7.02 10.96
N LYS A 90 -0.58 -7.61 10.31
CA LYS A 90 -0.57 -9.03 9.94
C LYS A 90 -0.40 -9.16 8.44
N SER A 91 0.33 -10.18 8.04
CA SER A 91 0.48 -10.61 6.66
C SER A 91 -0.50 -11.73 6.33
N PHE A 92 -0.66 -12.07 5.05
CA PHE A 92 -1.46 -13.22 4.65
C PHE A 92 -0.89 -14.55 5.21
N TRP A 93 0.38 -14.55 5.61
CA TRP A 93 1.00 -15.70 6.26
C TRP A 93 0.54 -15.91 7.67
N ASP A 94 -0.18 -15.00 8.31
CA ASP A 94 -0.66 -15.16 9.69
C ASP A 94 -2.00 -15.90 9.79
N TYR A 95 -2.64 -16.14 8.64
CA TYR A 95 -3.94 -16.77 8.53
C TYR A 95 -3.86 -18.13 7.84
N PRO A 96 -4.78 -19.08 8.12
CA PRO A 96 -4.86 -20.34 7.38
C PRO A 96 -5.04 -20.08 5.88
N SER A 97 -4.15 -20.62 5.05
CA SER A 97 -4.26 -20.53 3.60
C SER A 97 -3.62 -21.74 2.92
N TYR A 98 -4.08 -22.09 1.71
CA TYR A 98 -3.51 -23.17 0.90
C TYR A 98 -2.01 -22.97 0.63
N LYS A 99 -1.52 -21.71 0.66
CA LYS A 99 -0.10 -21.37 0.48
C LYS A 99 0.79 -21.84 1.64
N ARG A 100 0.20 -22.15 2.81
CA ARG A 100 0.91 -22.81 3.94
C ARG A 100 1.03 -24.33 3.76
N SER A 101 0.34 -24.92 2.78
CA SER A 101 0.44 -26.37 2.50
C SER A 101 1.89 -26.76 2.21
N PRO A 102 2.38 -27.89 2.77
CA PRO A 102 3.70 -28.42 2.49
C PRO A 102 3.99 -28.51 0.99
N ILE A 103 2.98 -28.84 0.18
CA ILE A 103 3.07 -28.98 -1.29
C ILE A 103 3.49 -27.66 -1.97
N PHE A 104 2.99 -26.52 -1.49
CA PHE A 104 3.36 -25.20 -2.02
C PHE A 104 4.68 -24.68 -1.45
N ARG A 105 5.08 -25.11 -0.24
CA ARG A 105 6.41 -24.79 0.33
C ARG A 105 7.51 -25.63 -0.32
N SER A 106 7.24 -26.89 -0.66
CA SER A 106 8.18 -27.82 -1.29
C SER A 106 8.29 -27.67 -2.80
N LYS A 107 7.38 -26.95 -3.48
CA LYS A 107 7.53 -26.60 -4.90
C LYS A 107 8.87 -25.94 -5.20
N LYS A 108 9.37 -25.04 -4.33
CA LYS A 108 10.71 -24.44 -4.50
C LYS A 108 11.84 -25.48 -4.43
N VAL A 109 11.74 -26.48 -3.56
CA VAL A 109 12.72 -27.58 -3.45
C VAL A 109 12.63 -28.49 -4.67
N LEU A 110 11.42 -28.77 -5.14
CA LEU A 110 11.17 -29.58 -6.33
C LEU A 110 11.66 -28.90 -7.61
N ASP A 111 11.44 -27.58 -7.75
CA ASP A 111 11.89 -26.77 -8.87
C ASP A 111 13.41 -26.59 -8.86
N PHE A 112 14.03 -26.47 -7.67
CA PHE A 112 15.49 -26.50 -7.50
C PHE A 112 16.08 -27.86 -7.91
N TYR A 113 15.49 -28.97 -7.44
CA TYR A 113 15.90 -30.32 -7.82
C TYR A 113 15.77 -30.55 -9.33
N ARG A 114 14.68 -30.09 -9.95
CA ARG A 114 14.47 -30.17 -11.41
C ARG A 114 15.50 -29.38 -12.20
N ARG A 115 15.95 -28.24 -11.69
CA ARG A 115 17.04 -27.43 -12.29
C ARG A 115 18.42 -28.07 -12.18
N LEU A 116 18.66 -28.92 -11.19
CA LEU A 116 19.93 -29.64 -11.04
C LEU A 116 20.00 -30.93 -11.86
N LYS A 117 18.84 -31.46 -12.26
CA LYS A 117 18.73 -32.70 -13.02
C LYS A 117 18.55 -32.49 -14.53
N GLY A 118 18.54 -31.23 -14.99
CA GLY A 118 18.44 -30.83 -16.39
C GLY A 118 19.63 -29.98 -16.80
#